data_AF-A0A5E4A4D5-F1
#
_entry.id   AF-A0A5E4A4D5-F1
#
_cell.length_a   1.000
_cell.length_b   1.000
_cell.length_c   1.000
_cell.angle_alpha   90.00
_cell.angle_beta   90.00
_cell.angle_gamma   90.00
#
_symmetry.space_group_name_H-M   'P 1'
#
loop_
_entity.id
_entity.type
_entity.pdbx_description
1 polymer ?
#
loop_
_entity_poly.entity_id
_entity_poly.type
_entity_poly.pdbx_seq_one_letter_code
_entity_poly.pdbx_strand_id
1 'polypeptide(L)'
;MSALTTLFQYIDENQDRYIKKLANWVAIQSVSAWPEKRGEIRRMMEAAAADIQQLGGSVELVDIGKQKLPDGSEIPLPPILLGKLGSDPRKKTVCVYGHLDVQPASLEDGWDSEPFTLTERDVQRVFHVSGRLGSGSRAVCRSVWRSREPPSLWKCAVHGVGLLSFPCYCCSFQNKVLS
;
A
#
# COMPACT_ATOMS: atom_id res chain seq x y z
N MET A 1 29.81 11.20 -10.70
CA MET A 1 28.95 10.09 -10.20
C MET A 1 27.61 10.17 -10.89
N SER A 2 26.97 9.03 -11.18
CA SER A 2 25.64 9.03 -11.82
C SER A 2 24.59 9.57 -10.84
N ALA A 3 23.55 10.24 -11.35
CA ALA A 3 22.44 10.73 -10.52
C ALA A 3 21.77 9.60 -9.71
N LEU A 4 21.80 8.36 -10.21
CA LEU A 4 21.21 7.20 -9.56
C LEU A 4 22.05 6.69 -8.38
N THR A 5 23.38 6.84 -8.42
CA THR A 5 24.25 6.39 -7.34
C THR A 5 23.95 7.15 -6.04
N THR A 6 23.85 8.48 -6.12
CA THR A 6 23.49 9.32 -4.97
C THR A 6 22.07 9.03 -4.48
N LEU A 7 21.13 8.77 -5.40
CA LEU A 7 19.76 8.42 -5.05
C LEU A 7 19.69 7.10 -4.27
N PHE A 8 20.36 6.04 -4.73
CA PHE A 8 20.36 4.74 -4.05
C PHE A 8 21.00 4.83 -2.67
N GLN A 9 22.12 5.55 -2.54
CA GLN A 9 22.74 5.79 -1.24
C GLN A 9 21.77 6.51 -0.27
N TYR A 10 21.09 7.55 -0.73
CA TYR A 10 20.10 8.26 0.10
C TYR A 10 18.94 7.35 0.52
N ILE A 11 18.45 6.49 -0.38
CA ILE A 11 17.40 5.52 -0.06
C ILE A 11 17.90 4.57 1.03
N ASP A 12 19.12 4.06 0.92
CA ASP A 12 19.70 3.13 1.87
C ASP A 12 19.89 3.73 3.26
N GLU A 13 20.41 4.96 3.34
CA GLU A 13 20.60 5.69 4.60
C GLU A 13 19.28 6.05 5.29
N ASN A 14 18.16 6.08 4.56
CA ASN A 14 16.84 6.48 5.08
C ASN A 14 15.85 5.32 5.25
N GLN A 15 16.28 4.06 5.10
CA GLN A 15 15.41 2.88 5.17
C GLN A 15 14.53 2.85 6.43
N ASP A 16 15.11 3.09 7.61
CA ASP A 16 14.39 3.03 8.88
C ASP A 16 13.27 4.10 8.96
N ARG A 17 13.48 5.25 8.30
CA ARG A 17 12.46 6.29 8.17
C ARG A 17 11.29 5.83 7.29
N TYR A 18 11.59 5.16 6.17
CA TYR A 18 10.57 4.61 5.28
C TYR A 18 9.78 3.48 5.93
N ILE A 19 10.45 2.61 6.70
CA ILE A 19 9.82 1.54 7.47
C ILE A 19 8.85 2.11 8.50
N LYS A 20 9.27 3.12 9.28
CA LYS A 20 8.39 3.79 10.25
C LYS A 20 7.19 4.45 9.56
N LYS A 21 7.40 5.07 8.41
CA LYS A 21 6.32 5.65 7.61
C LYS A 21 5.33 4.59 7.12
N LEU A 22 5.83 3.46 6.62
CA LEU A 22 5.00 2.32 6.24
C LEU A 22 4.22 1.76 7.44
N ALA A 23 4.86 1.62 8.60
CA ALA A 23 4.20 1.17 9.83
C ALA A 23 3.03 2.10 10.22
N ASN A 24 3.23 3.42 10.13
CA ASN A 24 2.18 4.40 10.38
C ASN A 24 1.02 4.28 9.38
N TRP A 25 1.31 3.96 8.12
CA TRP A 25 0.28 3.75 7.09
C TRP A 25 -0.49 2.45 7.31
N VAL A 26 0.20 1.35 7.62
CA VAL A 26 -0.39 0.04 7.92
C VAL A 26 -1.30 0.09 9.16
N ALA A 27 -0.98 0.94 10.13
CA ALA A 27 -1.80 1.14 11.32
C ALA A 27 -3.17 1.78 11.04
N ILE A 28 -3.33 2.46 9.90
CA ILE A 28 -4.62 3.02 9.47
C ILE A 28 -5.44 1.89 8.87
N GLN A 29 -6.52 1.50 9.53
CA GLN A 29 -7.35 0.37 9.13
C GLN A 29 -8.28 0.75 7.98
N SER A 30 -7.74 1.08 6.81
CA SER A 30 -8.45 1.53 5.61
C SER A 30 -9.20 0.38 4.90
N VAL A 31 -9.98 -0.41 5.65
CA VAL A 31 -10.69 -1.57 5.12
C VAL A 31 -11.97 -1.14 4.38
N SER A 32 -11.99 -1.27 3.06
CA SER A 32 -13.14 -0.82 2.24
C SER A 32 -14.40 -1.66 2.40
N ALA A 33 -14.24 -2.95 2.73
CA ALA A 33 -15.33 -3.89 2.97
C ALA A 33 -16.07 -3.65 4.30
N TRP A 34 -15.50 -2.88 5.22
CA TRP A 34 -16.07 -2.58 6.55
C TRP A 34 -16.63 -1.16 6.59
N PRO A 35 -17.97 -0.97 6.54
CA PRO A 35 -18.60 0.36 6.54
C PRO A 35 -18.12 1.27 7.68
N GLU A 36 -17.90 0.72 8.86
CA GLU A 36 -17.41 1.42 10.05
C GLU A 36 -15.98 1.95 9.91
N LYS A 37 -15.19 1.43 8.97
CA LYS A 37 -13.82 1.90 8.67
C LYS A 37 -13.77 2.96 7.58
N ARG A 38 -14.91 3.44 7.07
CA ARG A 38 -14.94 4.45 6.01
C ARG A 38 -14.18 5.73 6.37
N GLY A 39 -14.22 6.13 7.64
CA GLY A 39 -13.44 7.26 8.15
C GLY A 39 -11.92 7.04 8.09
N GLU A 40 -11.44 5.83 8.34
CA GLU A 40 -10.01 5.48 8.28
C GLU A 40 -9.50 5.51 6.83
N ILE A 41 -10.32 5.13 5.85
CA ILE A 41 -9.94 5.27 4.43
C ILE A 41 -9.74 6.74 4.09
N ARG A 42 -10.64 7.64 4.53
CA ARG A 42 -10.48 9.08 4.32
C ARG A 42 -9.20 9.60 4.97
N ARG A 43 -8.90 9.18 6.19
CA ARG A 43 -7.66 9.49 6.90
C ARG A 43 -6.42 9.02 6.13
N MET A 44 -6.47 7.84 5.51
CA MET A 44 -5.40 7.34 4.66
C MET A 44 -5.22 8.21 3.39
N MET A 45 -6.32 8.62 2.74
CA MET A 45 -6.26 9.54 1.60
C MET A 45 -5.65 10.90 2.00
N GLU A 46 -6.01 11.42 3.17
CA GLU A 46 -5.46 12.68 3.70
C GLU A 46 -3.96 12.58 4.03
N ALA A 47 -3.51 11.46 4.61
CA ALA A 47 -2.08 11.23 4.87
C ALA A 47 -1.26 11.13 3.56
N ALA A 48 -1.81 10.49 2.52
CA ALA A 48 -1.19 10.46 1.20
C ALA A 48 -1.19 11.85 0.52
N ALA A 49 -2.24 12.64 0.70
CA ALA A 49 -2.31 14.01 0.22
C ALA A 49 -1.24 14.90 0.86
N ALA A 50 -1.06 14.77 2.18
CA ALA A 50 -0.05 15.51 2.93
C ALA A 50 1.37 15.23 2.43
N ASP A 51 1.68 13.98 2.05
CA ASP A 51 2.98 13.64 1.47
C ASP A 51 3.25 14.34 0.14
N ILE A 52 2.25 14.37 -0.75
CA ILE A 52 2.39 15.04 -2.05
C ILE A 52 2.55 16.55 -1.86
N GLN A 53 1.80 17.14 -0.93
CA GLN A 53 1.93 18.55 -0.57
C GLN A 53 3.31 18.85 0.02
N GLN A 54 3.84 17.99 0.88
CA GLN A 54 5.18 18.14 1.47
C GLN A 54 6.29 18.11 0.40
N LEU A 55 6.09 17.36 -0.68
CA LEU A 55 7.00 17.34 -1.84
C LEU A 55 6.87 18.60 -2.72
N GLY A 56 5.94 19.52 -2.42
CA GLY A 56 5.66 20.72 -3.22
C GLY A 56 4.65 20.50 -4.34
N GLY A 57 3.89 19.40 -4.28
CA GLY A 57 2.81 19.11 -5.22
C GLY A 57 1.47 19.74 -4.81
N SER A 58 0.52 19.75 -5.75
CA SER A 58 -0.88 20.06 -5.48
C SER A 58 -1.71 18.78 -5.44
N VAL A 59 -2.78 18.79 -4.64
CA VAL A 59 -3.67 17.64 -4.45
C VAL A 59 -5.11 18.10 -4.50
N GLU A 60 -5.95 17.29 -5.14
CA GLU A 60 -7.40 17.37 -5.10
C GLU A 60 -7.96 16.03 -4.59
N LEU A 61 -8.80 16.08 -3.55
CA LEU A 61 -9.57 14.93 -3.08
C LEU A 61 -10.97 15.02 -3.68
N VAL A 62 -11.21 14.26 -4.75
CA VAL A 62 -12.45 14.30 -5.53
C VAL A 62 -13.52 13.47 -4.84
N ASP A 63 -14.65 14.10 -4.50
CA ASP A 63 -15.86 13.41 -4.04
C ASP A 63 -16.53 12.69 -5.22
N ILE A 64 -16.72 11.39 -5.08
CA ILE A 64 -17.32 10.52 -6.10
C ILE A 64 -18.72 10.02 -5.70
N GLY A 65 -19.30 10.58 -4.65
CA GLY A 65 -20.67 10.32 -4.23
C GLY A 65 -20.78 9.26 -3.14
N LYS A 66 -21.87 8.47 -3.20
CA LYS A 66 -22.25 7.52 -2.15
C LYS A 66 -22.34 6.10 -2.68
N GLN A 67 -22.06 5.14 -1.80
CA GLN A 67 -22.24 3.71 -1.99
C GLN A 67 -23.52 3.26 -1.29
N LYS A 68 -24.40 2.57 -2.02
CA LYS A 68 -25.54 1.89 -1.43
C LYS A 68 -25.13 0.52 -0.90
N LEU A 69 -25.43 0.25 0.37
CA LEU A 69 -25.16 -1.01 1.04
C LEU A 69 -26.29 -2.03 0.80
N PRO A 70 -26.06 -3.34 1.04
CA PRO A 70 -27.08 -4.38 0.85
C PRO A 70 -28.35 -4.19 1.69
N ASP A 71 -28.24 -3.53 2.85
CA ASP A 71 -29.37 -3.18 3.73
C ASP A 71 -30.18 -1.97 3.25
N GLY A 72 -29.77 -1.34 2.14
CA GLY A 72 -30.41 -0.16 1.56
C GLY A 72 -29.90 1.17 2.09
N SER A 73 -29.05 1.19 3.11
CA SER A 73 -28.41 2.41 3.62
C SER A 73 -27.36 2.95 2.64
N GLU A 74 -27.00 4.22 2.79
CA GLU A 74 -25.97 4.87 1.96
C GLU A 74 -24.83 5.39 2.82
N ILE A 75 -23.59 5.12 2.39
CA ILE A 75 -22.37 5.65 3.00
C ILE A 75 -21.56 6.41 1.95
N PRO A 76 -20.79 7.44 2.32
CA PRO A 76 -19.92 8.13 1.36
C PRO A 76 -18.87 7.16 0.79
N LEU A 77 -18.59 7.28 -0.50
CA LEU A 77 -17.42 6.64 -1.11
C LEU A 77 -16.14 7.36 -0.63
N PRO A 78 -15.00 6.66 -0.52
CA PRO A 78 -13.74 7.34 -0.27
C PRO A 78 -13.41 8.26 -1.46
N PRO A 79 -12.80 9.42 -1.22
CA PRO A 79 -12.44 10.32 -2.31
C PRO A 79 -11.37 9.71 -3.20
N ILE A 80 -11.30 10.14 -4.47
CA ILE A 80 -10.15 9.85 -5.34
C ILE A 80 -9.11 10.94 -5.14
N LEU A 81 -7.86 10.55 -4.88
CA LEU A 81 -6.75 11.49 -4.78
C LEU A 81 -6.17 11.74 -6.18
N LEU A 82 -6.21 13.00 -6.63
CA LEU A 82 -5.50 13.47 -7.80
C LEU A 82 -4.36 14.38 -7.38
N GLY A 83 -3.12 13.88 -7.47
CA GLY A 83 -1.90 14.62 -7.13
C GLY A 83 -1.13 15.05 -8.38
N LYS A 84 -0.54 16.25 -8.34
CA LYS A 84 0.37 16.75 -9.38
C LYS A 84 1.65 17.25 -8.73
N LEU A 85 2.80 16.79 -9.23
CA LEU A 85 4.12 17.22 -8.76
C LEU A 85 4.95 17.74 -9.93
N GLY A 86 5.13 19.06 -9.98
CA GLY A 86 5.79 19.75 -11.09
C GLY A 86 4.91 19.95 -12.32
N SER A 87 5.31 20.90 -13.18
CA SER A 87 4.57 21.30 -14.39
C SER A 87 5.49 21.75 -15.54
N ASP A 88 6.76 21.32 -15.55
CA ASP A 88 7.73 21.70 -16.59
C ASP A 88 7.38 21.05 -17.94
N PRO A 89 7.01 21.83 -18.98
CA PRO A 89 6.62 21.29 -20.28
C PRO A 89 7.75 20.59 -21.04
N ARG A 90 9.01 20.76 -20.60
CA ARG A 90 10.18 20.08 -21.19
C ARG A 90 10.37 18.67 -20.63
N LYS A 91 9.73 18.34 -19.50
CA LYS A 91 9.83 17.02 -18.87
C LYS A 91 8.67 16.14 -19.33
N LYS A 92 8.88 14.83 -19.30
CA LYS A 92 7.81 13.85 -19.54
C LYS A 92 6.90 13.77 -18.31
N THR A 93 5.60 13.64 -18.54
CA THR A 93 4.61 13.42 -17.48
C THR A 93 4.41 11.92 -17.28
N VAL A 94 4.49 11.48 -16.03
CA VAL A 94 4.23 10.08 -15.65
C VAL A 94 3.01 10.06 -14.72
N CYS A 95 2.04 9.18 -15.01
CA CYS A 95 0.90 8.93 -14.14
C CYS A 95 1.17 7.69 -13.29
N VAL A 96 1.03 7.82 -11.97
CA VAL A 96 1.16 6.71 -11.02
C VAL A 96 -0.21 6.43 -10.44
N TYR A 97 -0.69 5.20 -10.60
CA TYR A 97 -1.96 4.73 -10.05
C TYR A 97 -1.71 3.70 -8.95
N GLY A 98 -2.48 3.82 -7.86
CA GLY A 98 -2.49 2.89 -6.75
C GLY A 98 -3.80 3.01 -5.97
N HIS A 99 -4.03 2.07 -5.06
CA HIS A 99 -5.16 2.06 -4.13
C HIS A 99 -4.65 2.07 -2.69
N LEU A 100 -5.40 2.68 -1.78
CA LEU A 100 -5.03 2.86 -0.37
C LEU A 100 -6.00 2.17 0.59
N ASP A 101 -7.01 1.49 0.08
CA ASP A 101 -7.83 0.56 0.84
C ASP A 101 -7.22 -0.85 0.87
N VAL A 102 -7.52 -1.57 1.95
CA VAL A 102 -7.01 -2.91 2.21
C VAL A 102 -8.14 -3.90 2.49
N GLN A 103 -7.82 -5.19 2.41
CA GLN A 103 -8.75 -6.25 2.77
C GLN A 103 -8.95 -6.34 4.29
N PRO A 104 -10.11 -6.85 4.75
CA PRO A 104 -10.30 -7.28 6.14
C PRO A 104 -9.19 -8.21 6.62
N ALA A 105 -8.79 -8.05 7.88
CA ALA A 105 -7.87 -8.95 8.54
C ALA A 105 -8.11 -8.95 10.06
N SER A 106 -8.17 -10.13 10.65
CA SER A 106 -8.29 -10.37 12.10
C SER A 106 -7.30 -11.45 12.53
N LEU A 107 -6.77 -11.38 13.76
CA LEU A 107 -5.94 -12.46 14.32
C LEU A 107 -6.61 -13.85 14.21
N GLU A 108 -7.93 -13.89 14.34
CA GLU A 108 -8.73 -15.12 14.25
C GLU A 108 -8.68 -15.79 12.88
N ASP A 109 -8.33 -15.04 11.81
CA ASP A 109 -8.09 -15.58 10.46
C ASP A 109 -6.75 -16.35 10.38
N GLY A 110 -6.13 -16.60 11.53
CA GLY A 110 -4.91 -17.38 11.70
C GLY A 110 -3.63 -16.55 11.61
N TRP A 111 -3.68 -15.23 11.85
CA TRP A 111 -2.49 -14.39 11.77
C TRP A 111 -1.54 -14.63 12.94
N ASP A 112 -0.23 -14.67 12.66
CA ASP A 112 0.81 -14.88 13.66
C ASP A 112 1.11 -13.60 14.46
N SER A 113 0.57 -12.45 14.05
CA SER A 113 0.72 -11.13 14.68
C SER A 113 -0.47 -10.24 14.33
N GLU A 114 -0.67 -9.19 15.13
CA GLU A 114 -1.74 -8.21 14.92
C GLU A 114 -1.70 -7.61 13.50
N PRO A 115 -2.79 -7.73 12.70
CA PRO A 115 -2.72 -7.49 11.26
C PRO A 115 -2.47 -6.03 10.86
N PHE A 116 -2.81 -5.10 11.74
CA PHE A 116 -2.60 -3.66 11.55
C PHE A 116 -1.44 -3.12 12.41
N THR A 117 -0.58 -4.01 12.94
CA THR A 117 0.67 -3.62 13.59
C THR A 117 1.83 -4.20 12.80
N LEU A 118 2.57 -3.33 12.11
CA LEU A 118 3.71 -3.78 11.31
C LEU A 118 4.80 -4.31 12.24
N THR A 119 5.11 -5.61 12.14
CA THR A 119 6.19 -6.26 12.90
C THR A 119 7.33 -6.67 11.99
N GLU A 120 8.56 -6.44 12.45
CA GLU A 120 9.76 -6.92 11.80
C GLU A 120 10.10 -8.32 12.35
N ARG A 121 10.44 -9.28 11.48
CA ARG A 121 10.89 -10.63 11.90
C ARG A 121 12.28 -10.96 11.35
N ASP A 122 13.09 -11.57 12.21
CA ASP A 122 14.57 -11.61 12.22
C ASP A 122 15.30 -12.40 11.12
N VAL A 123 14.72 -12.59 9.93
CA VAL A 123 15.46 -13.19 8.82
C VAL A 123 15.21 -12.40 7.54
N GLN A 124 15.97 -11.31 7.36
CA GLN A 124 16.01 -10.42 6.17
C GLN A 124 15.09 -9.18 6.17
N ARG A 125 14.91 -8.46 7.30
CA ARG A 125 14.04 -7.24 7.38
C ARG A 125 12.70 -7.45 6.65
N VAL A 126 12.05 -8.57 6.96
CA VAL A 126 10.81 -8.94 6.31
C VAL A 126 9.67 -8.40 7.15
N PHE A 127 8.96 -7.44 6.58
CA PHE A 127 7.77 -6.89 7.19
C PHE A 127 6.61 -7.78 6.78
N HIS A 128 6.07 -8.48 7.77
CA HIS A 128 5.05 -9.47 7.55
C HIS A 128 3.79 -9.05 8.27
N VAL A 129 2.71 -9.22 7.54
CA VAL A 129 1.46 -9.64 8.11
C VAL A 129 1.35 -11.09 7.58
N SER A 130 1.37 -12.13 8.43
CA SER A 130 1.18 -13.54 8.01
C SER A 130 0.03 -14.20 8.73
N GLY A 131 -0.81 -14.97 8.02
CA GLY A 131 -1.84 -15.81 8.63
C GLY A 131 -2.18 -17.12 7.92
N ARG A 132 -2.89 -18.00 8.63
CA ARG A 132 -3.27 -19.36 8.21
C ARG A 132 -4.78 -19.42 7.97
N LEU A 133 -5.18 -19.48 6.70
CA LEU A 133 -6.57 -19.71 6.33
C LEU A 133 -6.99 -21.13 6.73
N GLY A 134 -8.24 -21.28 7.16
CA GLY A 134 -8.82 -22.52 7.74
C GLY A 134 -8.79 -23.78 6.86
N SER A 135 -8.24 -23.72 5.64
CA SER A 135 -8.02 -24.87 4.74
C SER A 135 -6.56 -25.36 4.67
N GLY A 136 -5.67 -24.85 5.54
CA GLY A 136 -4.24 -25.20 5.51
C GLY A 136 -3.40 -24.37 4.53
N SER A 137 -4.04 -23.46 3.80
CA SER A 137 -3.38 -22.46 2.95
C SER A 137 -2.88 -21.27 3.78
N ARG A 138 -1.68 -20.75 3.47
CA ARG A 138 -1.12 -19.55 4.09
C ARG A 138 -1.47 -18.31 3.27
N ALA A 139 -2.14 -17.34 3.87
CA ALA A 139 -2.22 -15.98 3.34
C ALA A 139 -1.03 -15.19 3.87
N VAL A 140 -0.16 -14.72 2.98
CA VAL A 140 1.00 -13.91 3.38
C VAL A 140 0.99 -12.64 2.57
N CYS A 141 0.74 -11.51 3.22
CA CYS A 141 1.10 -10.22 2.65
C CYS A 141 2.58 -9.99 2.98
N ARG A 142 3.45 -10.33 2.03
CA ARG A 142 4.89 -10.34 2.21
C ARG A 142 5.54 -9.13 1.54
N SER A 143 5.99 -8.16 2.32
CA SER A 143 6.92 -7.14 1.86
C SER A 143 8.34 -7.61 2.20
N VAL A 144 9.03 -8.25 1.24
CA VAL A 144 10.43 -8.67 1.43
C VAL A 144 11.37 -7.54 1.10
N TRP A 145 12.13 -7.07 2.10
CA TRP A 145 13.22 -6.14 1.89
C TRP A 145 14.57 -6.88 1.97
N ARG A 146 15.00 -7.49 0.85
CA ARG A 146 16.30 -8.20 0.77
C ARG A 146 17.44 -7.20 0.59
N SER A 147 18.15 -6.88 1.66
CA SER A 147 19.32 -5.99 1.65
C SER A 147 20.57 -6.53 0.93
N ARG A 148 20.50 -7.66 0.22
CA ARG A 148 21.70 -8.36 -0.31
C ARG A 148 21.58 -8.97 -1.71
N GLU A 149 20.60 -8.58 -2.54
CA GLU A 149 20.51 -9.02 -3.94
C GLU A 149 20.55 -7.84 -4.93
N PRO A 150 21.12 -8.04 -6.14
CA PRO A 150 21.24 -6.98 -7.14
C PRO A 150 19.86 -6.42 -7.56
N PRO A 151 19.79 -5.17 -8.08
CA PRO A 151 18.55 -4.41 -8.26
C PRO A 151 17.50 -4.98 -9.24
N SER A 152 17.73 -6.16 -9.81
CA SER A 152 16.92 -6.78 -10.87
C SER A 152 15.77 -7.66 -10.37
N LEU A 153 15.57 -7.82 -9.05
CA LEU A 153 14.59 -8.76 -8.48
C LEU A 153 13.68 -8.13 -7.42
N TRP A 154 13.02 -7.02 -7.75
CA TRP A 154 11.83 -6.57 -7.04
C TRP A 154 10.67 -7.50 -7.38
N LYS A 155 10.55 -8.64 -6.70
CA LYS A 155 9.43 -9.58 -6.88
C LYS A 155 8.48 -9.52 -5.67
N CYS A 156 7.28 -9.00 -5.91
CA CYS A 156 6.13 -9.30 -5.06
C CYS A 156 5.73 -10.74 -5.39
N ALA A 157 6.08 -11.70 -4.51
CA ALA A 157 5.86 -13.12 -4.78
C ALA A 157 4.70 -13.66 -3.93
N VAL A 158 3.58 -13.98 -4.58
CA VAL A 158 2.55 -14.87 -4.04
C VAL A 158 3.02 -16.30 -4.31
N HIS A 159 3.39 -17.05 -3.27
CA HIS A 159 3.65 -18.49 -3.40
C HIS A 159 2.42 -19.27 -2.95
N GLY A 160 1.72 -19.87 -3.90
CA GLY A 160 0.63 -20.82 -3.66
C GLY A 160 0.41 -21.65 -4.93
N VAL A 161 0.77 -22.93 -4.86
CA VAL A 161 0.52 -23.92 -5.90
C VAL A 161 -0.98 -24.27 -5.86
N GLY A 162 -1.69 -24.08 -6.97
CA GLY A 162 -3.09 -24.49 -7.12
C GLY A 162 -3.97 -23.38 -7.71
N LEU A 163 -4.43 -23.61 -8.94
CA LEU A 163 -5.40 -22.82 -9.67
C LEU A 163 -6.73 -22.71 -8.89
N LEU A 164 -6.86 -21.72 -8.03
CA LEU A 164 -8.14 -21.16 -7.58
C LEU A 164 -7.93 -19.66 -7.37
N SER A 165 -8.44 -18.87 -8.32
CA SER A 165 -8.33 -17.42 -8.38
C SER A 165 -9.00 -16.74 -7.20
N PHE A 166 -8.25 -16.49 -6.12
CA PHE A 166 -8.53 -15.43 -5.16
C PHE A 166 -7.32 -14.50 -5.11
N PRO A 167 -7.34 -13.38 -5.83
CA PRO A 167 -6.20 -12.50 -5.84
C PRO A 167 -6.13 -11.73 -4.52
N CYS A 168 -5.15 -12.11 -3.71
CA CYS A 168 -4.72 -11.40 -2.51
C CYS A 168 -4.06 -10.08 -2.95
N TYR A 169 -4.84 -9.01 -3.14
CA TYR A 169 -4.35 -7.68 -3.51
C TYR A 169 -3.98 -6.88 -2.26
N CYS A 170 -2.82 -7.19 -1.70
CA CYS A 170 -2.19 -6.36 -0.69
C CYS A 170 -1.24 -5.39 -1.43
N CYS A 171 -1.69 -4.16 -1.66
CA CYS A 171 -1.01 -3.07 -2.39
C CYS A 171 -0.38 -3.49 -3.75
N SER A 172 -1.20 -3.58 -4.80
CA SER A 172 -0.67 -3.72 -6.16
C SER A 172 -0.47 -2.35 -6.82
N PHE A 173 0.78 -1.93 -6.96
CA PHE A 173 1.15 -0.80 -7.83
C PHE A 173 1.20 -1.30 -9.28
N GLN A 174 0.19 -0.96 -10.08
CA GLN A 174 0.22 -1.19 -11.52
C GLN A 174 0.73 0.06 -12.23
N ASN A 175 2.01 0.09 -12.58
CA ASN A 175 2.57 1.09 -13.49
C ASN A 175 2.00 0.88 -14.88
N LYS A 176 1.10 1.76 -15.32
CA LYS A 176 0.66 1.85 -16.72
C LYS A 176 1.31 3.08 -17.35
N VAL A 177 2.36 2.87 -18.13
CA VAL A 177 2.95 3.92 -18.98
C VAL A 177 1.95 4.19 -20.09
N LEU A 178 1.31 5.36 -20.08
CA LEU A 178 0.55 5.85 -21.23
C LEU A 178 1.56 6.45 -22.21
N SER A 179 1.76 5.77 -23.34
CA SER A 179 2.53 6.22 -24.51
C SER A 179 1.78 7.28 -25.30
#